data_AF-A0A7C5CP28-F1
#
_entry.id   AF-A0A7C5CP28-F1
#
_cell.length_a   1.000
_cell.length_b   1.000
_cell.length_c   1.000
_cell.angle_alpha   90.00
_cell.angle_beta   90.00
_cell.angle_gamma   90.00
#
_symmetry.space_group_name_H-M   'P 1'
#
loop_
_entity.id
_entity.type
_entity.pdbx_description
1 polymer ?
#
loop_
_entity_poly.entity_id
_entity_poly.type
_entity_poly.pdbx_seq_one_letter_code
_entity_poly.pdbx_strand_id
1 'polypeptide(L)'
;MNREGIGCYGYFPKALSTAELSARLTEVLGRQPLHIAGGLQRVHSIAWCTGAAQNYLPQAMALGVDAYLSGEISEQTVHTAKEGNIHYFAAGHHATERYGVQALGEHLASVFGIEHHFIDIDNPV
;
A
#
# COMPACT_ATOMS: atom_id res chain seq x y z
N MET A 1 -2.38 -8.12 -10.05
CA MET A 1 -1.63 -6.86 -10.30
C MET A 1 -1.13 -6.85 -11.73
N ASN A 2 -1.71 -6.04 -12.61
CA ASN A 2 -1.29 -5.96 -14.01
C ASN A 2 -1.79 -4.66 -14.67
N ARG A 3 -1.42 -4.43 -15.94
CA ARG A 3 -1.77 -3.22 -16.71
C ARG A 3 -3.28 -3.01 -16.96
N GLU A 4 -4.11 -4.04 -16.72
CA GLU A 4 -5.56 -4.03 -16.97
C GLU A 4 -6.39 -4.32 -15.70
N GLY A 5 -5.76 -4.43 -14.52
CA GLY A 5 -6.38 -4.99 -13.32
C GLY A 5 -5.69 -4.61 -12.01
N ILE A 6 -6.51 -4.55 -10.96
CA ILE A 6 -6.27 -3.94 -9.64
C ILE A 6 -4.86 -4.21 -9.06
N GLY A 7 -4.29 -3.15 -8.47
CA GLY A 7 -2.99 -3.14 -7.83
C GLY A 7 -1.83 -2.82 -8.77
N CYS A 8 -0.79 -2.21 -8.22
CA CYS A 8 0.39 -1.72 -8.96
C CYS A 8 1.67 -2.35 -8.40
N TYR A 9 2.76 -2.25 -9.16
CA TYR A 9 4.10 -2.58 -8.67
C TYR A 9 5.13 -1.66 -9.28
N GLY A 10 6.30 -1.56 -8.65
CA GLY A 10 7.38 -0.70 -9.10
C GLY A 10 8.66 -0.90 -8.31
N TYR A 11 9.62 -0.03 -8.61
CA TYR A 11 10.99 -0.11 -8.08
C TYR A 11 11.41 1.23 -7.47
N PHE A 12 12.14 1.17 -6.36
CA PHE A 12 12.79 2.33 -5.79
C PHE A 12 14.11 2.60 -6.52
N PRO A 13 14.40 3.86 -6.91
CA PRO A 13 15.69 4.20 -7.52
C PRO A 13 16.91 3.84 -6.64
N LYS A 14 16.71 3.85 -5.32
CA LYS A 14 17.65 3.36 -4.31
C LYS A 14 16.89 2.43 -3.38
N ALA A 15 17.38 1.21 -3.20
CA ALA A 15 16.77 0.26 -2.27
C ALA A 15 16.70 0.85 -0.86
N LEU A 16 15.60 0.61 -0.15
CA LEU A 16 15.34 1.11 1.21
C LEU A 16 15.48 -0.04 2.21
N SER A 17 15.86 0.22 3.44
CA SER A 17 15.59 -0.68 4.56
C SER A 17 14.09 -0.72 4.84
N THR A 18 13.64 -1.78 5.52
CA THR A 18 12.24 -1.87 5.98
C THR A 18 11.86 -0.73 6.93
N ALA A 19 12.80 -0.25 7.75
CA ALA A 19 12.58 0.90 8.63
C ALA A 19 12.39 2.21 7.85
N GLU A 20 13.22 2.47 6.83
CA GLU A 20 13.05 3.64 5.94
C GLU A 20 11.71 3.59 5.21
N LEU A 21 11.31 2.40 4.72
CA LEU A 21 10.02 2.23 4.07
C LEU A 21 8.84 2.44 5.03
N SER A 22 8.88 1.86 6.24
CA SER A 22 7.87 2.10 7.28
C SER A 22 7.75 3.57 7.66
N ALA A 23 8.87 4.27 7.82
CA ALA A 23 8.87 5.69 8.13
C ALA A 23 8.23 6.51 7.01
N ARG A 24 8.57 6.22 5.75
CA ARG A 24 7.97 6.88 4.58
C ARG A 24 6.47 6.62 4.47
N LEU A 25 6.03 5.38 4.70
CA LEU A 25 4.60 5.05 4.72
C LEU A 25 3.87 5.80 5.85
N THR A 26 4.50 5.91 7.02
CA THR A 26 3.95 6.66 8.16
C THR A 26 3.77 8.14 7.83
N GLU A 27 4.80 8.76 7.23
CA GLU A 27 4.77 10.17 6.83
C GLU A 27 3.67 10.45 5.80
N VAL A 28 3.60 9.62 4.75
CA VAL A 28 2.65 9.83 3.65
C VAL A 28 1.21 9.53 4.08
N LEU A 29 1.00 8.42 4.80
CA LEU A 29 -0.34 7.92 5.15
C LEU A 29 -0.85 8.47 6.49
N GLY A 30 0.00 9.14 7.27
CA GLY A 30 -0.35 9.65 8.60
C GLY A 30 -0.60 8.55 9.63
N ARG A 31 -0.16 7.31 9.36
CA ARG A 31 -0.39 6.12 10.20
C ARG A 31 0.79 5.17 10.11
N GLN A 32 1.25 4.69 11.27
CA GLN A 32 2.31 3.67 11.31
C GLN A 32 1.77 2.33 10.78
N PRO A 33 2.35 1.75 9.72
CA PRO A 33 1.91 0.47 9.21
C PRO A 33 2.33 -0.68 10.15
N LEU A 34 1.51 -1.73 10.21
CA LEU A 34 1.95 -3.01 10.76
C LEU A 34 2.87 -3.68 9.73
N HIS A 35 4.11 -3.92 10.12
CA HIS A 35 5.10 -4.62 9.29
C HIS A 35 5.25 -6.08 9.70
N ILE A 36 5.10 -6.99 8.75
CA ILE A 36 5.49 -8.39 8.87
C ILE A 36 6.79 -8.59 8.09
N ALA A 37 7.85 -8.92 8.82
CA ALA A 37 9.12 -9.25 8.22
C ALA A 37 9.03 -10.61 7.50
N GLY A 38 9.39 -10.62 6.21
CA GLY A 38 9.46 -11.84 5.42
C GLY A 38 10.65 -11.92 4.48
N GLY A 39 11.19 -10.81 3.96
CA GLY A 39 12.20 -10.88 2.89
C GLY A 39 13.61 -10.41 3.26
N LEU A 40 14.31 -9.96 2.23
CA LEU A 40 15.66 -9.40 2.29
C LEU A 40 15.74 -8.15 3.17
N GLN A 41 16.95 -7.82 3.64
CA GLN A 41 17.18 -6.63 4.47
C GLN A 41 16.90 -5.30 3.73
N ARG A 42 16.93 -5.31 2.40
CA ARG A 42 16.68 -4.13 1.56
C ARG A 42 15.54 -4.42 0.59
N VAL A 43 14.63 -3.47 0.47
CA VAL A 43 13.48 -3.44 -0.43
C VAL A 43 13.84 -2.59 -1.64
N HIS A 44 14.02 -3.21 -2.79
CA HIS A 44 14.22 -2.52 -4.06
C HIS A 44 12.91 -2.43 -4.86
N SER A 45 12.03 -3.41 -4.68
CA SER A 45 10.78 -3.55 -5.40
C SER A 45 9.60 -3.68 -4.43
N ILE A 46 8.46 -3.13 -4.83
CA ILE A 46 7.23 -3.16 -4.04
C ILE A 46 6.04 -3.34 -4.96
N ALA A 47 5.08 -4.14 -4.53
CA ALA A 47 3.74 -4.14 -5.06
C ALA A 47 2.73 -3.62 -4.04
N TRP A 48 1.59 -3.11 -4.49
CA TRP A 48 0.56 -2.62 -3.59
C TRP A 48 -0.83 -2.69 -4.18
N CYS A 49 -1.81 -2.82 -3.30
CA CYS A 49 -3.22 -2.63 -3.58
C CYS A 49 -3.88 -2.06 -2.33
N THR A 50 -4.59 -0.94 -2.46
CA THR A 50 -5.23 -0.25 -1.33
C THR A 50 -6.39 -1.08 -0.74
N GLY A 51 -6.83 -0.74 0.48
CA GLY A 51 -7.98 -1.38 1.11
C GLY A 51 -7.73 -2.82 1.57
N ALA A 52 -8.76 -3.67 1.48
CA ALA A 52 -8.76 -5.06 1.95
C ALA A 52 -8.15 -6.05 0.94
N ALA A 53 -6.91 -5.80 0.50
CA ALA A 53 -6.25 -6.53 -0.58
C ALA A 53 -5.19 -7.55 -0.13
N GLN A 54 -5.23 -8.00 1.13
CA GLN A 54 -4.33 -9.05 1.65
C GLN A 54 -4.32 -10.33 0.79
N ASN A 55 -5.46 -10.68 0.19
CA ASN A 55 -5.60 -11.88 -0.66
C ASN A 55 -4.83 -11.78 -1.99
N TYR A 56 -4.28 -10.62 -2.33
CA TYR A 56 -3.41 -10.43 -3.49
C TYR A 56 -1.93 -10.70 -3.18
N LEU A 57 -1.57 -10.98 -1.92
CA LEU A 57 -0.21 -11.32 -1.52
C LEU A 57 0.41 -12.46 -2.37
N PRO A 58 -0.29 -13.57 -2.68
CA PRO A 58 0.27 -14.60 -3.57
C PRO A 58 0.61 -14.08 -4.97
N GLN A 59 -0.14 -13.11 -5.48
CA GLN A 59 0.15 -12.49 -6.78
C GLN A 59 1.38 -11.57 -6.69
N ALA A 60 1.52 -10.83 -5.59
CA ALA A 60 2.73 -10.05 -5.31
C ALA A 60 3.97 -10.95 -5.24
N MET A 61 3.87 -12.08 -4.55
CA MET A 61 4.93 -13.09 -4.49
C MET A 61 5.28 -13.64 -5.86
N ALA A 62 4.28 -13.92 -6.72
CA ALA A 62 4.50 -14.37 -8.08
C ALA A 62 5.23 -13.33 -8.96
N LEU A 63 5.13 -12.04 -8.64
CA LEU A 63 5.92 -10.98 -9.28
C LEU A 63 7.38 -10.92 -8.79
N GLY A 64 7.71 -11.61 -7.70
CA GLY A 64 9.05 -11.61 -7.11
C GLY A 64 9.45 -10.26 -6.50
N VAL A 65 8.48 -9.46 -6.05
CA VAL A 65 8.79 -8.19 -5.37
C VAL A 65 9.25 -8.41 -3.93
N ASP A 66 10.06 -7.49 -3.39
CA ASP A 66 10.63 -7.60 -2.05
C ASP A 66 9.60 -7.26 -0.95
N ALA A 67 8.58 -6.47 -1.28
CA ALA A 67 7.55 -6.02 -0.37
C ALA A 67 6.16 -5.95 -1.02
N TYR A 68 5.13 -6.15 -0.20
CA TYR A 68 3.74 -5.94 -0.54
C TYR A 68 3.07 -5.00 0.47
N LEU A 69 2.31 -4.01 -0.03
CA LEU A 69 1.54 -3.05 0.78
C LEU A 69 0.04 -3.21 0.51
N SER A 70 -0.74 -3.29 1.58
CA SER A 70 -2.20 -3.23 1.54
C SER A 70 -2.74 -2.40 2.72
N GLY A 71 -4.04 -2.13 2.74
CA GLY A 71 -4.70 -1.50 3.88
C GLY A 71 -4.82 -2.46 5.07
N GLU A 72 -5.53 -3.57 4.87
CA GLU A 72 -5.83 -4.54 5.93
C GLU A 72 -4.83 -5.72 6.00
N ILE A 73 -5.01 -6.58 7.00
CA ILE A 73 -4.26 -7.82 7.20
C ILE A 73 -5.17 -8.89 7.83
N SER A 74 -4.91 -10.16 7.52
CA SER A 74 -5.50 -11.31 8.22
C SER A 74 -4.41 -12.19 8.86
N GLU A 75 -4.79 -13.08 9.77
CA GLU A 75 -3.86 -14.03 10.41
C GLU A 75 -3.03 -14.82 9.37
N GLN A 76 -3.70 -15.34 8.32
CA GLN A 76 -3.04 -16.12 7.26
C GLN A 76 -1.99 -15.31 6.49
N THR A 77 -2.19 -13.99 6.41
CA THR A 77 -1.26 -13.08 5.72
C THR A 77 0.10 -13.09 6.41
N VAL A 78 0.13 -13.17 7.74
CA VAL A 78 1.38 -13.20 8.53
C VAL A 78 2.23 -14.41 8.17
N HIS A 79 1.61 -15.59 8.12
CA HIS A 79 2.28 -16.83 7.78
C HIS A 79 2.71 -16.84 6.31
N THR A 80 1.82 -16.45 5.41
CA THR A 80 2.08 -16.39 3.96
C THR A 80 3.27 -15.48 3.65
N ALA A 81 3.35 -14.29 4.29
CA ALA A 81 4.45 -13.35 4.05
C ALA A 81 5.81 -13.91 4.52
N LYS A 82 5.83 -14.54 5.71
CA LYS A 82 7.04 -15.15 6.29
C LYS A 82 7.53 -16.34 5.45
N GLU A 83 6.63 -17.23 5.05
CA GLU A 83 6.95 -18.40 4.24
C GLU A 83 7.31 -18.03 2.80
N GLY A 84 6.67 -16.98 2.28
CA GLY A 84 6.87 -16.45 0.94
C GLY A 84 8.12 -15.57 0.76
N ASN A 85 8.89 -15.38 1.83
CA ASN A 85 10.04 -14.50 1.88
C ASN A 85 9.79 -13.06 1.39
N ILE A 86 8.64 -12.46 1.74
CA ILE A 86 8.23 -11.12 1.29
C ILE A 86 7.82 -10.25 2.47
N HIS A 87 8.24 -8.98 2.50
CA HIS A 87 7.77 -8.06 3.54
C HIS A 87 6.33 -7.66 3.30
N TYR A 88 5.49 -7.67 4.33
CA TYR A 88 4.12 -7.20 4.25
C TYR A 88 3.92 -5.94 5.09
N PHE A 89 3.24 -4.94 4.53
CA PHE A 89 2.85 -3.72 5.23
C PHE A 89 1.32 -3.57 5.20
N ALA A 90 0.70 -3.52 6.37
CA ALA A 90 -0.72 -3.18 6.54
C ALA A 90 -0.83 -1.74 7.03
N ALA A 91 -1.34 -0.83 6.20
CA ALA A 91 -1.30 0.61 6.49
C ALA A 91 -2.66 1.26 6.79
N GLY A 92 -3.72 0.46 6.99
CA GLY A 92 -5.09 0.90 7.26
C GLY A 92 -5.93 1.02 5.99
N HIS A 93 -7.19 0.56 6.04
CA HIS A 93 -8.07 0.57 4.88
C HIS A 93 -8.36 2.00 4.45
N HIS A 94 -8.88 2.81 5.39
CA HIS A 94 -9.22 4.22 5.15
C HIS A 94 -8.00 5.03 4.71
N ALA A 95 -6.89 4.87 5.41
CA ALA A 95 -5.65 5.60 5.15
C ALA A 95 -5.12 5.37 3.74
N THR A 96 -5.30 4.18 3.17
CA THR A 96 -4.81 3.86 1.81
C THR A 96 -5.77 4.30 0.70
N GLU A 97 -7.06 4.51 0.97
CA GLU A 97 -8.07 4.79 -0.06
C GLU A 97 -8.51 6.25 -0.18
N ARG A 98 -8.18 7.11 0.79
CA ARG A 98 -8.57 8.54 0.78
C ARG A 98 -8.04 9.34 -0.40
N TYR A 99 -6.94 8.93 -1.02
CA TYR A 99 -6.28 9.69 -2.09
C TYR A 99 -7.02 9.62 -3.44
N GLY A 100 -7.75 8.52 -3.69
CA GLY A 100 -8.48 8.35 -4.96
C GLY A 100 -9.61 9.37 -5.11
N VAL A 101 -10.41 9.54 -4.06
CA VAL A 101 -11.53 10.51 -4.06
C VAL A 101 -11.03 11.95 -4.06
N GLN A 102 -9.92 12.26 -3.37
CA GLN A 102 -9.28 13.58 -3.41
C GLN A 102 -8.85 13.94 -4.84
N ALA A 103 -8.10 13.06 -5.50
CA ALA A 103 -7.63 13.27 -6.86
C ALA A 103 -8.79 13.41 -7.86
N LEU A 104 -9.85 12.61 -7.70
CA LEU A 104 -11.05 12.72 -8.53
C LEU A 104 -11.75 14.07 -8.31
N GLY A 105 -11.94 14.49 -7.06
CA GLY A 105 -12.58 15.76 -6.73
C GLY A 105 -11.80 16.96 -7.26
N GLU A 106 -10.47 16.97 -7.11
CA GLU A 106 -9.58 17.98 -7.70
C GLU A 106 -9.68 18.02 -9.22
N HIS A 107 -9.71 16.86 -9.87
CA HIS A 107 -9.87 16.76 -11.32
C HIS A 107 -11.21 17.35 -11.79
N LEU A 108 -12.31 17.00 -11.13
CA LEU A 108 -13.65 17.52 -11.46
C LEU A 108 -13.75 19.03 -11.22
N ALA A 109 -13.19 19.55 -10.13
CA ALA A 109 -13.10 20.97 -9.86
C ALA A 109 -12.37 21.72 -10.98
N SER A 110 -11.23 21.18 -11.42
CA SER A 110 -10.45 21.78 -12.53
C SER A 110 -11.17 21.73 -13.87
N VAL A 111 -11.90 20.65 -14.18
CA VAL A 111 -12.56 20.47 -15.49
C VAL A 111 -13.84 21.27 -15.60
N PHE A 112 -14.63 21.31 -14.52
CA PHE A 112 -15.97 21.89 -14.54
C PHE A 112 -16.06 23.27 -13.87
N GLY A 113 -14.99 23.76 -13.27
CA GLY A 113 -14.96 25.05 -12.56
C GLY A 113 -15.86 25.06 -11.32
N ILE A 114 -16.03 23.90 -10.68
CA ILE A 114 -16.80 23.75 -9.44
C ILE A 114 -15.89 23.80 -8.22
N GLU A 115 -16.47 24.15 -7.07
CA GLU A 115 -15.79 24.03 -5.78
C GLU A 115 -15.85 22.58 -5.27
N HIS A 116 -14.73 22.08 -4.76
CA HIS A 116 -14.63 20.75 -4.17
C HIS A 116 -14.09 20.87 -2.75
N HIS A 117 -14.77 20.21 -1.80
CA HIS A 117 -14.29 20.04 -0.44
C HIS A 117 -14.15 18.55 -0.13
N PHE A 118 -12.94 18.14 0.22
CA PHE A 118 -12.71 16.82 0.80
C PHE A 118 -12.88 16.88 2.30
N ILE A 119 -13.74 16.00 2.84
CA ILE A 119 -14.00 15.88 4.28
C ILE A 119 -13.44 14.53 4.73
N ASP A 120 -12.27 14.56 5.38
CA ASP A 120 -11.66 13.37 5.97
C ASP A 120 -12.30 13.11 7.34
N ILE A 121 -13.06 12.02 7.46
CA ILE A 121 -13.59 11.54 8.73
C ILE A 121 -12.76 10.32 9.10
N ASP A 122 -11.93 10.47 10.12
CA ASP A 122 -11.01 9.41 10.53
C ASP A 122 -11.75 8.11 10.86
N ASN A 123 -11.24 7.01 10.31
CA ASN A 123 -11.68 5.66 10.62
C ASN A 123 -10.46 4.88 11.13
N PRO A 124 -10.51 4.35 12.37
CA PRO A 124 -9.38 3.67 12.97
C PRO A 124 -9.01 2.33 12.30
N VAL A 125 -9.79 1.84 11.34
CA VAL A 125 -9.57 0.58 10.60
C VAL A 125 -8.70 0.77 9.35
#